data_AF-A0A7L4PHF4-F1
#
_entry.id   AF-A0A7L4PHF4-F1
#
_cell.length_a   1.000
_cell.length_b   1.000
_cell.length_c   1.000
_cell.angle_alpha   90.00
_cell.angle_beta   90.00
_cell.angle_gamma   90.00
#
_symmetry.space_group_name_H-M   'P 1'
#
loop_
_entity.id
_entity.type
_entity.pdbx_description
1 polymer ?
#
loop_
_entity_poly.entity_id
_entity_poly.type
_entity_poly.pdbx_seq_one_letter_code
_entity_poly.pdbx_strand_id
1 'polypeptide(L)'
;MDFELHPAVSLKAGTFNLLIAPESMLAGALKDHLELQRYKMLYVCGNYSRILTGLDRRFRNLEVRRAFTAFQLLTVLEEAGQTIVLVEHDPTLYEDLMEMADYVARALKDAAARSLVLLYSPASDPFLEEMARLADRAFFFSQPPQARRPGKSRRTTTGQSTLEAF
;
A
#
# COMPACT_ATOMS: atom_id res chain seq x y z
N MET A 1 -19.20 -0.59 -12.60
CA MET A 1 -19.11 -0.92 -11.16
C MET A 1 -18.51 0.29 -10.48
N ASP A 2 -19.20 0.82 -9.48
CA ASP A 2 -18.70 1.88 -8.62
C ASP A 2 -18.76 1.35 -7.19
N PHE A 3 -17.71 1.60 -6.42
CA PHE A 3 -17.53 1.08 -5.07
C PHE A 3 -16.98 2.17 -4.15
N GLU A 4 -17.55 2.29 -2.97
CA GLU A 4 -17.14 3.27 -1.98
C GLU A 4 -16.30 2.57 -0.91
N LEU A 5 -14.99 2.81 -0.91
CA LEU A 5 -14.09 2.21 0.08
C LEU A 5 -14.21 2.93 1.43
N HIS A 6 -14.41 4.24 1.39
CA HIS A 6 -14.58 5.13 2.53
C HIS A 6 -15.52 6.27 2.08
N PRO A 7 -16.22 6.99 2.96
CA PRO A 7 -17.07 8.14 2.60
C PRO A 7 -16.46 9.19 1.66
N ALA A 8 -15.12 9.23 1.59
CA ALA A 8 -14.36 10.16 0.74
C ALA A 8 -13.63 9.47 -0.43
N VAL A 9 -13.78 8.15 -0.60
CA VAL A 9 -13.06 7.34 -1.60
C VAL A 9 -14.07 6.53 -2.40
N SER A 10 -14.50 7.09 -3.53
CA SER A 10 -15.27 6.37 -4.55
C SER A 10 -14.35 5.88 -5.66
N LEU A 11 -14.33 4.57 -5.85
CA LEU A 11 -13.55 3.84 -6.84
C LEU A 11 -14.47 3.37 -7.97
N LYS A 12 -14.03 3.55 -9.20
CA LYS A 12 -14.80 3.22 -10.41
C LYS A 12 -14.08 2.15 -11.23
N ALA A 13 -14.80 1.18 -11.76
CA ALA A 13 -14.22 0.27 -12.74
C ALA A 13 -13.76 1.03 -13.98
N GLY A 14 -12.62 0.63 -14.56
CA GLY A 14 -12.03 1.41 -15.66
C GLY A 14 -11.05 2.48 -15.18
N THR A 15 -10.71 2.54 -13.89
CA THR A 15 -9.85 3.61 -13.33
C THR A 15 -8.69 3.08 -12.51
N PHE A 16 -7.56 3.76 -12.67
CA PHE A 16 -6.36 3.59 -11.86
C PHE A 16 -6.39 4.60 -10.71
N ASN A 17 -6.53 4.10 -9.48
CA ASN A 17 -6.63 4.89 -8.28
C ASN A 17 -5.38 4.71 -7.42
N LEU A 18 -4.91 5.78 -6.81
CA LEU A 18 -3.84 5.78 -5.83
C LEU A 18 -4.40 6.17 -4.46
N LEU A 19 -4.06 5.42 -3.42
CA LEU A 19 -4.47 5.67 -2.05
C LEU A 19 -3.25 5.69 -1.14
N ILE A 20 -2.97 6.85 -0.56
CA ILE A 20 -2.04 7.01 0.55
C ILE A 20 -2.84 7.17 1.83
N ALA A 21 -2.84 6.15 2.68
CA ALA A 21 -3.64 6.12 3.89
C ALA A 21 -3.08 5.17 4.96
N PRO A 22 -3.38 5.40 6.25
CA PRO A 22 -2.99 4.48 7.32
C PRO A 22 -3.50 3.06 7.08
N GLU A 23 -2.70 2.06 7.47
CA GLU A 23 -3.00 0.62 7.30
C GLU A 23 -4.38 0.25 7.85
N SER A 24 -4.74 0.82 9.01
CA SER A 24 -6.03 0.59 9.67
C SER A 24 -7.23 1.06 8.85
N MET A 25 -7.07 2.09 8.02
CA MET A 25 -8.16 2.60 7.17
C MET A 25 -8.47 1.62 6.05
N LEU A 26 -7.45 1.15 5.31
CA LEU A 26 -7.67 0.18 4.23
C LEU A 26 -8.13 -1.17 4.79
N ALA A 27 -7.50 -1.66 5.85
CA ALA A 27 -7.90 -2.92 6.47
C ALA A 27 -9.34 -2.87 7.02
N GLY A 28 -9.72 -1.76 7.66
CA GLY A 28 -11.09 -1.53 8.13
C GLY A 28 -12.09 -1.51 6.97
N ALA A 29 -11.80 -0.73 5.94
CA ALA A 29 -12.64 -0.65 4.75
C ALA A 29 -12.84 -2.02 4.08
N LEU A 30 -11.76 -2.77 3.84
CA LEU A 30 -11.88 -4.10 3.24
C LEU A 30 -12.71 -5.05 4.11
N LYS A 31 -12.60 -4.95 5.45
CA LYS A 31 -13.36 -5.79 6.38
C LYS A 31 -14.86 -5.46 6.35
N ASP A 32 -15.22 -4.18 6.31
CA ASP A 32 -16.61 -3.74 6.39
C ASP A 32 -17.39 -3.98 5.08
N HIS A 33 -16.68 -4.10 3.97
CA HIS A 33 -17.27 -4.26 2.63
C HIS A 33 -17.31 -5.72 2.16
N LEU A 34 -18.07 -6.57 2.87
CA LEU A 34 -18.33 -7.98 2.48
C LEU A 34 -18.91 -8.12 1.06
N GLU A 35 -19.58 -7.08 0.56
CA GLU A 35 -20.06 -6.96 -0.82
C GLU A 35 -18.95 -7.16 -1.86
N LEU A 36 -17.68 -6.89 -1.53
CA LEU A 36 -16.53 -7.14 -2.40
C LEU A 36 -16.30 -8.62 -2.70
N GLN A 37 -16.80 -9.53 -1.85
CA GLN A 37 -16.65 -10.97 -2.03
C GLN A 37 -17.32 -11.51 -3.29
N ARG A 38 -18.27 -10.78 -3.88
CA ARG A 38 -18.92 -11.20 -5.12
C ARG A 38 -18.03 -11.00 -6.36
N TYR A 39 -16.92 -10.28 -6.22
CA TYR A 39 -16.00 -9.98 -7.31
C TYR A 39 -14.72 -10.81 -7.20
N LYS A 40 -14.11 -11.10 -8.34
CA LYS A 40 -12.77 -11.69 -8.37
C LYS A 40 -11.78 -10.59 -8.04
N MET A 41 -11.02 -10.77 -6.96
CA MET A 41 -10.02 -9.81 -6.51
C MET A 41 -8.63 -10.41 -6.65
N LEU A 42 -7.71 -9.62 -7.19
CA LEU A 42 -6.28 -9.89 -7.14
C LEU A 42 -5.64 -8.92 -6.14
N TYR A 43 -4.91 -9.48 -5.19
CA TYR A 43 -4.09 -8.71 -4.27
C TYR A 43 -2.61 -9.00 -4.56
N VAL A 44 -1.87 -7.96 -4.92
CA VAL A 44 -0.44 -8.03 -5.25
C VAL A 44 0.34 -7.31 -4.17
N CYS A 45 1.37 -7.96 -3.65
CA CYS A 45 2.27 -7.34 -2.68
C CYS A 45 3.73 -7.66 -2.98
N GLY A 46 4.61 -6.82 -2.46
CA GLY A 46 6.05 -6.97 -2.58
C GLY A 46 6.64 -8.01 -1.60
N ASN A 47 7.85 -7.73 -1.14
CA ASN A 47 8.58 -8.54 -0.17
C ASN A 47 7.79 -8.67 1.14
N TYR A 48 7.25 -7.55 1.60
CA TYR A 48 6.46 -7.46 2.81
C TYR A 48 5.07 -6.97 2.47
N SER A 49 4.08 -7.48 3.20
CA SER A 49 2.73 -6.94 3.14
C SER A 49 2.30 -6.56 4.55
N ARG A 50 1.80 -5.34 4.66
CA ARG A 50 1.23 -4.78 5.89
C ARG A 50 -0.26 -5.07 6.01
N ILE A 51 -0.95 -5.23 4.88
CA ILE A 51 -2.41 -5.37 4.83
C ILE A 51 -2.86 -6.82 4.84
N LEU A 52 -2.09 -7.73 4.21
CA LEU A 52 -2.50 -9.12 4.04
C LEU A 52 -2.75 -9.84 5.38
N THR A 53 -2.03 -9.49 6.44
CA THR A 53 -2.22 -10.07 7.79
C THR A 53 -3.55 -9.66 8.42
N GLY A 54 -4.07 -8.48 8.07
CA GLY A 54 -5.34 -7.94 8.55
C GLY A 54 -6.55 -8.34 7.70
N LEU A 55 -6.33 -8.99 6.55
CA LEU A 55 -7.40 -9.34 5.63
C LEU A 55 -8.20 -10.55 6.11
N ASP A 56 -9.52 -10.46 6.06
CA ASP A 56 -10.39 -11.53 6.56
C ASP A 56 -10.27 -12.80 5.71
N ARG A 57 -10.08 -13.96 6.35
CA ARG A 57 -9.99 -15.26 5.66
C ARG A 57 -11.27 -15.66 4.92
N ARG A 58 -12.38 -14.93 5.13
CA ARG A 58 -13.66 -15.14 4.46
C ARG A 58 -13.69 -14.66 2.99
N PHE A 59 -12.68 -13.94 2.51
CA PHE A 59 -12.56 -13.59 1.10
C PHE A 59 -12.32 -14.83 0.22
N ARG A 60 -13.41 -15.45 -0.26
CA ARG A 60 -13.35 -16.68 -1.07
C ARG A 60 -12.84 -16.48 -2.49
N ASN A 61 -13.00 -15.28 -3.04
CA ASN A 61 -12.63 -14.92 -4.42
C ASN A 61 -11.38 -14.02 -4.47
N LEU A 62 -10.48 -14.17 -3.49
CA LEU A 62 -9.22 -13.44 -3.41
C LEU A 62 -8.08 -14.33 -3.88
N GLU A 63 -7.39 -13.86 -4.90
CA GLU A 63 -6.10 -14.38 -5.33
C GLU A 63 -5.00 -13.47 -4.79
N VAL A 64 -3.92 -14.07 -4.25
CA VAL A 64 -2.78 -13.33 -3.73
C VAL A 64 -1.55 -13.68 -4.57
N ARG A 65 -0.91 -12.68 -5.17
CA ARG A 65 0.36 -12.83 -5.89
C ARG A 65 1.44 -11.97 -5.22
N ARG A 66 2.67 -12.47 -5.22
CA ARG A 66 3.84 -11.74 -4.73
C ARG A 66 4.78 -11.44 -5.88
N ALA A 67 5.27 -10.21 -5.93
CA ALA A 67 6.31 -9.78 -6.85
C ALA A 67 7.54 -9.37 -6.03
N PHE A 68 8.70 -9.87 -6.42
CA PHE A 68 9.99 -9.57 -5.79
C PHE A 68 10.84 -8.60 -6.64
N THR A 69 10.41 -8.33 -7.87
CA THR A 69 11.02 -7.36 -8.79
C THR A 69 9.95 -6.60 -9.56
N ALA A 70 10.28 -5.43 -10.11
CA ALA A 70 9.39 -4.70 -11.01
C ALA A 70 8.92 -5.57 -12.20
N PHE A 71 9.81 -6.37 -12.79
CA PHE A 71 9.45 -7.28 -13.90
C PHE A 71 8.38 -8.30 -13.50
N GLN A 72 8.48 -8.89 -12.31
CA GLN A 72 7.46 -9.81 -11.82
C GLN A 72 6.12 -9.09 -11.61
N LEU A 73 6.15 -7.86 -11.09
CA LEU A 73 4.95 -7.06 -10.94
C LEU A 73 4.30 -6.74 -12.29
N LEU A 74 5.11 -6.37 -13.30
CA LEU A 74 4.64 -6.13 -14.67
C LEU A 74 3.95 -7.38 -15.25
N THR A 75 4.56 -8.57 -15.13
CA THR A 75 3.95 -9.83 -15.58
C THR A 75 2.64 -10.12 -14.85
N VAL A 76 2.59 -9.90 -13.53
CA VAL A 76 1.36 -10.07 -12.74
C VAL A 76 0.25 -9.15 -13.26
N LEU A 77 0.57 -7.88 -13.54
CA LEU A 77 -0.37 -6.89 -14.03
C LEU A 77 -0.85 -7.18 -15.45
N GLU A 78 0.03 -7.67 -16.34
CA GLU A 78 -0.29 -8.08 -17.70
C GLU A 78 -1.26 -9.28 -17.75
N GLU A 79 -1.08 -10.23 -16.84
CA GLU A 79 -1.91 -11.43 -16.74
C GLU A 79 -3.21 -11.21 -15.94
N ALA A 80 -3.35 -10.09 -15.22
CA ALA A 80 -4.47 -9.84 -14.32
C ALA A 80 -5.83 -9.82 -15.07
N GLY A 81 -6.69 -10.81 -14.81
CA GLY A 81 -8.06 -10.89 -15.33
C GLY A 81 -9.15 -10.60 -14.29
N GLN A 82 -8.76 -10.22 -13.08
CA GLN A 82 -9.64 -10.02 -11.93
C GLN A 82 -10.37 -8.68 -12.04
N THR A 83 -11.57 -8.61 -11.48
CA THR A 83 -12.42 -7.40 -11.55
C THR A 83 -11.83 -6.25 -10.74
N ILE A 84 -11.17 -6.58 -9.64
CA ILE A 84 -10.49 -5.64 -8.74
C ILE A 84 -9.03 -6.09 -8.62
N VAL A 85 -8.10 -5.16 -8.82
CA VAL A 85 -6.67 -5.38 -8.62
C VAL A 85 -6.19 -4.38 -7.57
N LEU A 86 -5.78 -4.89 -6.42
CA LEU A 86 -5.20 -4.11 -5.33
C LEU A 86 -3.71 -4.40 -5.27
N VAL A 87 -2.89 -3.36 -5.40
CA VAL A 87 -1.44 -3.46 -5.35
C VAL A 87 -0.94 -2.71 -4.13
N GLU A 88 -0.23 -3.40 -3.24
CA GLU A 88 0.54 -2.75 -2.18
C GLU A 88 1.87 -2.27 -2.77
N HIS A 89 2.11 -0.96 -2.68
CA HIS A 89 3.34 -0.34 -3.15
C HIS A 89 4.53 -0.80 -2.33
N ASP A 90 5.58 -1.26 -3.03
CA ASP A 90 6.86 -1.62 -2.44
C ASP A 90 7.97 -0.96 -3.26
N PRO A 91 8.58 0.13 -2.75
CA PRO A 91 9.61 0.85 -3.51
C PRO A 91 10.89 0.01 -3.71
N THR A 92 11.08 -1.07 -2.95
CA THR A 92 12.25 -1.95 -3.11
C THR A 92 12.24 -2.71 -4.45
N LEU A 93 11.08 -2.79 -5.11
CA LEU A 93 10.94 -3.46 -6.42
C LEU A 93 11.59 -2.71 -7.57
N TYR A 94 11.85 -1.40 -7.41
CA TYR A 94 12.33 -0.54 -8.49
C TYR A 94 13.85 -0.39 -8.52
N GLU A 95 14.58 -0.95 -7.56
CA GLU A 95 16.05 -0.88 -7.48
C GLU A 95 16.61 0.55 -7.64
N ASP A 96 15.95 1.54 -7.03
CA ASP A 96 16.24 2.97 -7.14
C ASP A 96 16.13 3.59 -8.55
N LEU A 97 15.54 2.87 -9.51
CA LEU A 97 15.33 3.31 -10.88
C LEU A 97 13.93 3.92 -11.06
N MET A 98 13.85 5.25 -11.19
CA MET A 98 12.58 5.96 -11.41
C MET A 98 11.84 5.50 -12.68
N GLU A 99 12.59 5.11 -13.72
CA GLU A 99 12.04 4.57 -14.97
C GLU A 99 11.21 3.30 -14.74
N MET A 100 11.58 2.47 -13.76
CA MET A 100 10.80 1.27 -13.41
C MET A 100 9.45 1.64 -12.81
N ALA A 101 9.37 2.72 -12.03
CA ALA A 101 8.10 3.20 -11.51
C ALA A 101 7.17 3.74 -12.62
N ASP A 102 7.72 4.41 -13.65
CA ASP A 102 6.92 4.82 -14.83
C ASP A 102 6.38 3.60 -15.59
N TYR A 103 7.20 2.57 -15.82
CA TYR A 103 6.73 1.34 -16.46
C TYR A 103 5.62 0.65 -15.67
N VAL A 104 5.76 0.54 -14.35
CA VAL A 104 4.72 -0.04 -13.49
C VAL A 104 3.47 0.83 -13.46
N ALA A 105 3.59 2.16 -13.44
CA ALA A 105 2.44 3.06 -13.51
C ALA A 105 1.66 2.90 -14.81
N ARG A 106 2.34 2.75 -15.95
CA ARG A 106 1.70 2.45 -17.24
C ARG A 106 1.00 1.10 -17.21
N ALA A 107 1.64 0.06 -16.68
CA ALA A 107 1.01 -1.26 -16.55
C ALA A 107 -0.23 -1.24 -15.64
N LEU A 108 -0.21 -0.47 -14.54
CA LEU A 108 -1.38 -0.24 -13.70
C LEU A 108 -2.49 0.48 -14.47
N LYS A 109 -2.13 1.47 -15.29
CA LYS A 109 -3.09 2.19 -16.15
C LYS A 109 -3.72 1.28 -17.20
N ASP A 110 -2.93 0.42 -17.83
CA ASP A 110 -3.40 -0.53 -18.83
C ASP A 110 -4.30 -1.60 -18.18
N ALA A 111 -3.93 -2.11 -17.01
CA ALA A 111 -4.76 -3.01 -16.23
C ALA A 111 -6.09 -2.37 -15.82
N ALA A 112 -6.11 -1.05 -15.58
CA ALA A 112 -7.33 -0.33 -15.25
C ALA A 112 -8.33 -0.28 -16.41
N ALA A 113 -7.94 -0.49 -17.66
CA ALA A 113 -8.89 -0.53 -18.78
C ALA A 113 -9.90 -1.70 -18.65
N ARG A 114 -9.53 -2.76 -17.94
CA ARG A 114 -10.34 -3.98 -17.75
C ARG A 114 -10.79 -4.20 -16.30
N SER A 115 -10.21 -3.49 -15.36
CA SER A 115 -10.40 -3.70 -13.92
C SER A 115 -10.54 -2.39 -13.16
N LEU A 116 -10.96 -2.47 -11.91
CA LEU A 116 -10.74 -1.41 -10.94
C LEU A 116 -9.33 -1.63 -10.35
N VAL A 117 -8.42 -0.68 -10.53
CA VAL A 117 -7.06 -0.77 -9.99
C VAL A 117 -6.90 0.20 -8.83
N LEU A 118 -6.37 -0.30 -7.72
CA LEU A 118 -6.03 0.48 -6.53
C LEU A 118 -4.58 0.21 -6.14
N LEU A 119 -3.70 1.21 -6.31
CA LEU A 119 -2.37 1.22 -5.73
C LEU A 119 -2.45 1.83 -4.33
N TYR A 120 -1.97 1.09 -3.33
CA TYR A 120 -2.03 1.47 -1.92
C TYR A 120 -0.63 1.65 -1.34
N SER A 121 -0.47 2.69 -0.52
CA SER A 121 0.70 2.86 0.34
C SER A 121 0.33 3.51 1.68
N PRO A 122 1.02 3.19 2.79
CA PRO A 122 0.86 3.92 4.04
C PRO A 122 1.47 5.33 4.02
N ALA A 123 2.41 5.61 3.12
CA ALA A 123 3.13 6.88 3.03
C ALA A 123 3.47 7.24 1.59
N SER A 124 3.72 8.54 1.33
CA SER A 124 4.23 9.00 0.03
C SER A 124 5.74 8.77 -0.07
N ASP A 125 6.22 8.54 -1.28
CA ASP A 125 7.63 8.52 -1.66
C ASP A 125 7.81 9.01 -3.10
N PRO A 126 9.04 9.27 -3.56
CA PRO A 126 9.27 9.79 -4.92
C PRO A 126 8.73 8.90 -6.05
N PHE A 127 8.71 7.57 -5.86
CA PHE A 127 8.14 6.67 -6.87
C PHE A 127 6.62 6.79 -6.91
N LEU A 128 5.95 6.87 -5.76
CA LEU A 128 4.51 7.13 -5.73
C LEU A 128 4.12 8.46 -6.35
N GLU A 129 4.94 9.50 -6.15
CA GLU A 129 4.72 10.81 -6.77
C GLU A 129 4.87 10.76 -8.30
N GLU A 130 5.77 9.92 -8.82
CA GLU A 130 5.86 9.60 -10.24
C GLU A 130 4.59 8.90 -10.73
N MET A 131 4.20 7.82 -10.06
CA MET A 131 3.06 6.98 -10.45
C MET A 131 1.73 7.74 -10.35
N ALA A 132 1.61 8.66 -9.40
CA ALA A 132 0.43 9.51 -9.21
C ALA A 132 0.09 10.35 -10.44
N ARG A 133 1.08 10.67 -11.29
CA ARG A 133 0.86 11.45 -12.52
C ARG A 133 0.01 10.70 -13.56
N LEU A 134 -0.01 9.38 -13.50
CA LEU A 134 -0.79 8.52 -14.39
C LEU A 134 -2.11 8.03 -13.75
N ALA A 135 -2.27 8.22 -12.44
CA ALA A 135 -3.48 7.87 -11.72
C ALA A 135 -4.65 8.76 -12.17
N ASP A 136 -5.83 8.16 -12.36
CA ASP A 136 -7.07 8.90 -12.61
C ASP A 136 -7.49 9.69 -11.37
N ARG A 137 -7.22 9.13 -10.19
CA ARG A 137 -7.55 9.72 -8.89
C ARG A 137 -6.49 9.36 -7.86
N ALA A 138 -6.09 10.33 -7.05
CA ALA A 138 -5.20 10.13 -5.92
C ALA A 138 -5.87 10.62 -4.63
N PHE A 139 -5.93 9.77 -3.62
CA PHE A 139 -6.52 10.05 -2.32
C PHE A 139 -5.42 10.06 -1.25
N PHE A 140 -5.37 11.13 -0.47
CA PHE A 140 -4.36 11.32 0.57
C PHE A 140 -5.05 11.49 1.92
N PHE A 141 -4.81 10.55 2.83
CA PHE A 141 -5.25 10.61 4.21
C PHE A 141 -4.03 10.69 5.11
N SER A 142 -3.78 11.88 5.64
CA SER A 142 -2.75 12.07 6.64
C SER A 142 -3.20 11.44 7.96
N GLN A 143 -2.35 10.58 8.53
CA GLN A 143 -2.42 10.32 9.96
C GLN A 143 -2.15 11.66 10.66
N PRO A 144 -2.93 12.07 11.69
CA PRO A 144 -2.55 13.23 12.49
C PRO A 144 -1.12 12.99 12.97
N PRO A 145 -0.23 14.01 12.94
CA PRO A 145 1.16 13.83 13.30
C PRO A 145 1.21 13.17 14.68
N GLN A 146 1.76 11.95 14.75
CA GLN A 146 2.00 11.31 16.03
C GLN A 146 2.91 12.26 16.81
N ALA A 147 2.36 12.89 17.84
CA ALA A 147 3.14 13.73 18.73
C ALA A 147 4.33 12.89 19.19
N ARG A 148 5.55 13.33 18.82
CA ARG A 148 6.80 12.74 19.29
C ARG A 148 6.69 12.63 20.81
N ARG A 149 6.53 11.41 21.33
CA ARG A 149 6.59 11.19 22.78
C ARG A 149 7.93 11.75 23.23
N PRO A 150 7.99 12.72 24.16
CA PRO A 150 9.27 13.22 24.65
C PRO A 150 10.00 12.02 25.24
N GLY A 151 11.14 11.68 24.62
CA GLY A 151 12.01 10.64 25.13
C GLY A 151 12.35 10.97 26.57
N LYS A 152 12.02 10.07 27.50
CA LYS A 152 12.48 10.18 28.88
C LYS A 152 14.01 10.21 28.84
N SER A 153 14.57 11.40 29.02
CA SER A 153 16.00 11.59 29.28
C SER A 153 16.34 10.76 30.51
N ARG A 154 17.08 9.68 30.29
CA ARG A 154 17.60 8.81 31.34
C ARG A 154 18.74 9.59 32.00
N ARG A 155 18.45 10.26 33.13
CA ARG A 155 19.47 10.82 34.02
C ARG A 155 20.42 9.70 34.42
N THR A 156 21.65 9.74 33.93
CA THR A 156 22.77 8.96 34.47
C THR A 156 23.18 9.60 35.79
N THR A 157 22.72 9.03 36.90
CA THR A 157 23.28 9.28 38.23
C THR A 157 23.92 8.01 38.73
N THR A 158 25.25 7.92 38.62
CA THR A 158 26.10 7.07 39.46
C THR A 158 27.48 7.71 39.52
N GLY A 159 27.62 8.65 40.46
CA GLY A 159 28.92 9.03 40.99
C GLY A 159 29.31 8.07 42.12
N GLN A 160 30.62 7.87 42.24
CA GLN A 160 31.38 7.14 43.26
C GLN A 160 31.45 5.60 43.18
N SER A 161 32.66 5.11 42.88
CA SER A 161 33.57 4.62 43.92
C SER A 161 35.00 4.45 43.38
N THR A 162 36.00 5.08 43.98
CA THR A 162 37.29 4.42 44.32
C THR A 162 37.93 5.16 45.49
N LEU A 163 38.19 4.43 46.57
CA LEU A 163 39.04 4.81 47.69
C LEU A 163 40.47 4.42 47.28
N GLU A 164 41.38 5.39 47.18
CA GLU A 164 42.82 5.12 47.14
C GLU A 164 43.41 5.68 48.44
N ALA A 165 44.05 4.79 49.18
CA ALA A 165 44.76 5.05 50.40
C ALA A 165 46.11 5.69 50.11
N PHE A 166 46.50 6.73 50.86
CA PHE A 166 47.86 7.01 51.33
C PHE A 166 47.78 7.88 52.59
#